data_AF-A0A0A2AP96-F1
#
_entry.id   AF-A0A0A2AP96-F1
#
_cell.length_a   1.000
_cell.length_b   1.000
_cell.length_c   1.000
_cell.angle_alpha   90.00
_cell.angle_beta   90.00
_cell.angle_gamma   90.00
#
_symmetry.space_group_name_H-M   'P 1'
#
loop_
_entity.id
_entity.type
_entity.pdbx_description
1 polymer ?
#
loop_
_entity_poly.entity_id
_entity_poly.type
_entity_poly.pdbx_seq_one_letter_code
_entity_poly.pdbx_strand_id
1 'polypeptide(L)'
;MKTYEQVLEKVELALAKGEYHYCIEFLLPIIESFPLSSKEGVNLRTILITALCGINKKEEAKSFCRELLKSYDNKTRENAKYLMEVIDSPEIKKPENWNVQFESDPSLNKKSLNSLRKKREVLKKKKFINVTETPTGETKTFQRGFSLIIFLILLLLIPLLSGCVKIEDTLDLSELDSITNNLVIESKYIKKFPWQLKFEENMKDIFPDAEIEQDESTFSLKHKNLNLEDTKQVLKITQNIAGELAGGSTNIEINTTQKNFIFFKKYFYRLNMDINSIQGIDNLELIFKIIHPNKAILTDKNNSNLEIAKNLIIWNLNQGQINSLEFSFWSLNKLLIGISIILIIIILAYLLRFYRFKLGSDLPQLPSK
;
A
#
# COMPACT_ATOMS: atom_id res chain seq x y z
N MET A 1 16.14 -21.77 -32.05
CA MET A 1 14.95 -20.92 -31.78
C MET A 1 15.26 -20.05 -30.58
N LYS A 2 14.90 -18.77 -30.59
CA LYS A 2 15.00 -17.92 -29.40
C LYS A 2 13.97 -18.40 -28.38
N THR A 3 14.31 -18.43 -27.10
CA THR A 3 13.33 -18.81 -26.06
C THR A 3 12.29 -17.70 -25.92
N TYR A 4 11.08 -18.05 -25.44
CA TYR A 4 10.02 -17.08 -25.19
C TYR A 4 10.50 -15.91 -24.30
N GLU A 5 11.25 -16.22 -23.25
CA GLU A 5 11.78 -15.24 -22.29
C GLU A 5 12.72 -14.23 -22.97
N GLN A 6 13.62 -14.70 -23.85
CA GLN A 6 14.51 -13.83 -24.62
C GLN A 6 13.76 -12.94 -25.61
N VAL A 7 12.65 -13.43 -26.18
CA VAL A 7 11.79 -12.65 -27.06
C VAL A 7 11.03 -11.60 -26.26
N LEU A 8 10.47 -11.98 -25.11
CA LEU A 8 9.67 -11.11 -24.25
C LEU A 8 10.52 -9.95 -23.70
N GLU A 9 11.66 -10.25 -23.08
CA GLU A 9 12.57 -9.25 -22.51
C GLU A 9 12.95 -8.18 -23.55
N LYS A 10 13.29 -8.64 -24.77
CA LYS A 10 13.72 -7.75 -25.84
C LYS A 10 12.62 -6.82 -26.32
N VAL A 11 11.39 -7.33 -26.43
CA VAL A 11 10.26 -6.55 -26.95
C VAL A 11 9.69 -5.64 -25.86
N GLU A 12 9.64 -6.07 -24.60
CA GLU A 12 9.24 -5.20 -23.49
C GLU A 12 10.20 -4.03 -23.31
N LEU A 13 11.52 -4.26 -23.44
CA LEU A 13 12.51 -3.18 -23.39
C LEU A 13 12.33 -2.19 -24.55
N ALA A 14 12.07 -2.68 -25.76
CA ALA A 14 11.83 -1.83 -26.92
C ALA A 14 10.51 -1.04 -26.78
N LEU A 15 9.46 -1.68 -26.26
CA LEU A 15 8.17 -1.05 -26.01
C LEU A 15 8.28 0.06 -24.95
N ALA A 16 9.04 -0.18 -23.86
CA ALA A 16 9.30 0.81 -22.81
C ALA A 16 10.07 2.04 -23.33
N LYS A 17 10.88 1.87 -24.38
CA LYS A 17 11.60 2.96 -25.06
C LYS A 17 10.77 3.66 -26.14
N GLY A 18 9.57 3.18 -26.43
CA GLY A 18 8.73 3.70 -27.52
C GLY A 18 9.21 3.27 -28.92
N GLU A 19 10.06 2.24 -29.02
CA GLU A 19 10.59 1.71 -30.28
C GLU A 19 9.57 0.79 -30.98
N TYR A 20 8.37 1.29 -31.25
CA TYR A 20 7.25 0.49 -31.76
C TYR A 20 7.53 -0.21 -33.10
N HIS A 21 8.24 0.45 -34.02
CA HIS A 21 8.65 -0.13 -35.30
C HIS A 21 9.54 -1.38 -35.10
N TYR A 22 10.49 -1.29 -34.15
CA TYR A 22 11.36 -2.40 -33.82
C TYR A 22 10.57 -3.60 -33.27
N CYS A 23 9.62 -3.36 -32.36
CA CYS A 23 8.76 -4.41 -31.82
C CYS A 23 8.01 -5.17 -32.93
N ILE A 24 7.48 -4.44 -33.91
CA ILE A 24 6.71 -5.00 -35.03
C ILE A 24 7.61 -5.83 -35.94
N GLU A 25 8.74 -5.26 -36.38
CA GLU A 25 9.71 -5.96 -37.25
C GLU A 25 10.29 -7.20 -36.58
N PHE A 26 10.47 -7.16 -35.25
CA PHE A 26 10.99 -8.27 -34.50
C PHE A 26 9.97 -9.39 -34.27
N LEU A 27 8.71 -9.05 -33.97
CA LEU A 27 7.67 -10.03 -33.62
C LEU A 27 6.99 -10.67 -34.83
N LEU A 28 6.70 -9.92 -35.89
CA LEU A 28 5.95 -10.43 -37.05
C LEU A 28 6.54 -11.72 -37.65
N PRO A 29 7.87 -11.85 -37.86
CA PRO A 29 8.45 -13.05 -38.45
C PRO A 29 8.39 -14.30 -37.55
N ILE A 30 8.20 -14.11 -36.24
CA ILE A 30 8.27 -15.20 -35.25
C ILE A 30 6.91 -15.49 -34.61
N ILE A 31 5.89 -14.66 -34.82
CA ILE A 31 4.60 -14.77 -34.12
C ILE A 31 3.86 -16.07 -34.42
N GLU A 32 4.07 -16.65 -35.61
CA GLU A 32 3.50 -17.95 -35.99
C GLU A 32 4.13 -19.12 -35.22
N SER A 33 5.37 -18.97 -34.75
CA SER A 33 6.04 -19.99 -33.91
C SER A 33 5.48 -20.07 -32.49
N PHE A 34 4.67 -19.08 -32.08
CA PHE A 34 3.94 -19.05 -30.81
C PHE A 34 2.43 -19.17 -31.05
N PRO A 35 1.84 -20.37 -30.88
CA PRO A 35 0.45 -20.61 -31.25
C PRO A 35 -0.53 -19.86 -30.34
N LEU A 36 -1.71 -19.52 -30.90
CA LEU A 36 -2.81 -18.86 -30.17
C LEU A 36 -3.37 -19.68 -28.99
N SER A 37 -3.10 -20.99 -28.95
CA SER A 37 -3.46 -21.87 -27.85
C SER A 37 -2.55 -21.74 -26.63
N SER A 38 -1.39 -21.09 -26.77
CA SER A 38 -0.45 -20.90 -25.67
C SER A 38 -0.56 -19.50 -25.07
N LYS A 39 -0.24 -19.37 -23.78
CA LYS A 39 -0.25 -18.07 -23.08
C LYS A 39 0.79 -17.12 -23.68
N GLU A 40 1.92 -17.66 -24.09
CA GLU A 40 3.02 -16.96 -24.75
C GLU A 40 2.56 -16.33 -26.07
N GLY A 41 1.86 -17.10 -26.92
CA GLY A 41 1.35 -16.61 -28.20
C GLY A 41 0.28 -15.54 -28.07
N VAL A 42 -0.53 -15.60 -27.01
CA VAL A 42 -1.50 -14.54 -26.67
C VAL A 42 -0.78 -13.27 -26.19
N ASN A 43 0.23 -13.41 -25.32
CA ASN A 43 0.96 -12.27 -24.78
C ASN A 43 1.70 -11.51 -25.89
N LEU A 44 2.44 -12.21 -26.75
CA LEU A 44 3.19 -11.57 -27.85
C LEU A 44 2.27 -10.86 -28.85
N ARG A 45 1.08 -11.41 -29.14
CA ARG A 45 0.08 -10.72 -29.99
C ARG A 45 -0.49 -9.48 -29.32
N THR A 46 -0.67 -9.49 -28.00
CA THR A 46 -1.12 -8.32 -27.23
C THR A 46 -0.07 -7.19 -27.27
N ILE A 47 1.21 -7.54 -27.15
CA ILE A 47 2.32 -6.58 -27.29
C ILE A 47 2.39 -6.04 -28.72
N LEU A 48 2.21 -6.89 -29.73
CA LEU A 48 2.17 -6.48 -31.13
C LEU A 48 1.02 -5.51 -31.44
N ILE A 49 -0.18 -5.78 -30.90
CA ILE A 49 -1.34 -4.88 -30.99
C ILE A 49 -0.99 -3.51 -30.39
N THR A 50 -0.36 -3.49 -29.21
CA THR A 50 0.07 -2.25 -28.55
C THR A 50 1.04 -1.46 -29.41
N ALA A 51 2.02 -2.12 -30.01
CA ALA A 51 3.01 -1.48 -30.88
C ALA A 51 2.36 -0.93 -32.16
N LEU A 52 1.44 -1.67 -32.79
CA LEU A 52 0.71 -1.24 -33.98
C LEU A 52 -0.19 -0.02 -33.70
N CYS A 53 -0.85 0.01 -32.54
CA CYS A 53 -1.60 1.18 -32.08
C CYS A 53 -0.69 2.39 -31.88
N GLY A 54 0.51 2.20 -31.31
CA GLY A 54 1.50 3.27 -31.08
C GLY A 54 1.95 3.99 -32.35
N ILE A 55 1.90 3.33 -33.51
CA ILE A 55 2.24 3.92 -34.82
C ILE A 55 1.02 4.19 -35.71
N ASN A 56 -0.17 4.22 -35.11
CA ASN A 56 -1.45 4.49 -35.78
C ASN A 56 -1.84 3.50 -36.90
N LYS A 57 -1.36 2.25 -36.84
CA LYS A 57 -1.73 1.17 -37.77
C LYS A 57 -2.96 0.39 -37.26
N LYS A 58 -4.09 1.08 -37.17
CA LYS A 58 -5.34 0.57 -36.55
C LYS A 58 -5.87 -0.72 -37.21
N GLU A 59 -5.82 -0.82 -38.54
CA GLU A 59 -6.36 -2.00 -39.26
C GLU A 59 -5.54 -3.27 -39.05
N GLU A 60 -4.21 -3.16 -39.02
CA GLU A 60 -3.32 -4.28 -38.70
C GLU A 60 -3.53 -4.74 -37.23
N ALA A 61 -3.69 -3.79 -36.30
CA ALA A 61 -4.00 -4.10 -34.89
C ALA A 61 -5.33 -4.86 -34.75
N LYS A 62 -6.38 -4.43 -35.46
CA LYS A 62 -7.69 -5.13 -35.49
C LYS A 62 -7.57 -6.57 -35.99
N SER A 63 -6.71 -6.83 -36.97
CA SER A 63 -6.49 -8.21 -37.47
C SER A 63 -6.05 -9.14 -36.35
N PHE A 64 -5.07 -8.72 -35.53
CA PHE A 64 -4.61 -9.49 -34.38
C PHE A 64 -5.65 -9.57 -33.25
N CYS A 65 -6.47 -8.53 -33.03
CA CYS A 65 -7.61 -8.65 -32.12
C CYS A 65 -8.60 -9.74 -32.56
N ARG A 66 -8.89 -9.84 -33.87
CA ARG A 66 -9.75 -10.91 -34.42
C ARG A 66 -9.14 -12.30 -34.25
N GLU A 67 -7.82 -12.43 -34.26
CA GLU A 67 -7.14 -13.68 -33.92
C GLU A 67 -7.33 -14.06 -32.45
N LEU A 68 -7.18 -13.09 -31.52
CA LEU A 68 -7.34 -13.33 -30.09
C LEU A 68 -8.78 -13.72 -29.71
N LEU A 69 -9.79 -13.29 -30.47
CA LEU A 69 -11.17 -13.76 -30.31
C LEU A 69 -11.34 -15.27 -30.53
N LYS A 70 -10.41 -15.93 -31.22
CA LYS A 70 -10.41 -17.38 -31.44
C LYS A 70 -9.69 -18.16 -30.33
N SER A 71 -9.16 -17.48 -29.31
CA SER A 71 -8.50 -18.13 -28.18
C SER A 71 -9.48 -18.98 -27.37
N TYR A 72 -9.00 -20.11 -26.81
CA TYR A 72 -9.77 -20.97 -25.91
C TYR A 72 -10.10 -20.29 -24.58
N ASP A 73 -9.25 -19.36 -24.13
CA ASP A 73 -9.43 -18.64 -22.88
C ASP A 73 -10.51 -17.54 -22.99
N ASN A 74 -11.50 -17.58 -22.11
CA ASN A 74 -12.59 -16.62 -22.10
C ASN A 74 -12.11 -15.20 -21.79
N LYS A 75 -11.14 -15.05 -20.86
CA LYS A 75 -10.61 -13.75 -20.48
C LYS A 75 -9.91 -13.07 -21.66
N THR A 76 -9.13 -13.84 -22.42
CA THR A 76 -8.48 -13.37 -23.65
C THR A 76 -9.48 -12.88 -24.69
N ARG A 77 -10.61 -13.58 -24.88
CA ARG A 77 -11.66 -13.14 -25.83
C ARG A 77 -12.33 -11.84 -25.39
N GLU A 78 -12.65 -11.69 -24.11
CA GLU A 78 -13.24 -10.45 -23.59
C GLU A 78 -12.28 -9.27 -23.69
N ASN A 79 -10.99 -9.48 -23.36
CA ASN A 79 -9.96 -8.45 -23.53
C ASN A 79 -9.81 -8.02 -25.00
N ALA A 80 -9.88 -8.96 -25.94
CA ALA A 80 -9.79 -8.66 -27.37
C ALA A 80 -10.99 -7.85 -27.88
N LYS A 81 -12.20 -8.09 -27.37
CA LYS A 81 -13.39 -7.26 -27.66
C LYS A 81 -13.19 -5.83 -27.18
N TYR A 82 -12.75 -5.66 -25.94
CA TYR A 82 -12.47 -4.34 -25.37
C TYR A 82 -11.40 -3.58 -26.16
N LEU A 83 -10.29 -4.24 -26.51
CA LEU A 83 -9.25 -3.62 -27.33
C LEU A 83 -9.77 -3.19 -28.71
N MET A 84 -10.66 -3.98 -29.31
CA MET A 84 -11.28 -3.63 -30.60
C MET A 84 -12.17 -2.39 -30.48
N GLU A 85 -12.98 -2.26 -29.43
CA GLU A 85 -13.79 -1.06 -29.16
C GLU A 85 -12.93 0.21 -28.96
N VAL A 86 -11.80 0.09 -28.26
CA VAL A 86 -10.86 1.20 -28.08
C VAL A 86 -10.24 1.62 -29.42
N ILE A 87 -9.86 0.66 -30.27
CA ILE A 87 -9.26 0.95 -31.58
C ILE A 87 -10.30 1.55 -32.55
N ASP A 88 -11.57 1.13 -32.46
CA ASP A 88 -12.68 1.64 -33.28
C ASP A 88 -13.21 3.01 -32.82
N SER A 89 -12.73 3.53 -31.69
CA SER A 89 -13.20 4.81 -31.17
C SER A 89 -12.88 5.96 -32.14
N PRO A 90 -13.85 6.86 -32.39
CA PRO A 90 -13.67 7.96 -33.33
C PRO A 90 -12.57 8.91 -32.84
N GLU A 91 -11.77 9.41 -33.77
CA GLU A 91 -10.78 10.44 -33.44
C GLU A 91 -11.50 11.70 -32.98
N ILE A 92 -11.13 12.17 -31.79
CA ILE A 92 -11.68 13.41 -31.22
C ILE A 92 -11.26 14.56 -32.13
N LYS A 93 -12.22 15.10 -32.90
CA LYS A 93 -12.02 16.33 -33.67
C LYS A 93 -11.81 17.46 -32.67
N LYS A 94 -10.59 18.00 -32.61
CA LYS A 94 -10.32 19.22 -31.82
C LYS A 94 -11.14 20.36 -32.42
N PRO A 95 -11.95 21.09 -31.62
CA PRO A 95 -12.69 22.22 -32.13
C PRO A 95 -11.73 23.35 -32.51
N GLU A 96 -12.01 24.03 -33.62
CA GLU A 96 -11.10 25.03 -34.24
C GLU A 96 -10.76 26.19 -33.29
N ASN A 97 -11.63 26.48 -32.32
CA ASN A 97 -11.46 27.51 -31.30
C ASN A 97 -10.42 27.18 -30.22
N TRP A 98 -9.86 25.97 -30.20
CA TRP A 98 -8.85 25.57 -29.21
C TRP A 98 -7.43 25.96 -29.60
N ASN A 99 -7.21 26.36 -30.86
CA ASN A 99 -5.99 27.03 -31.28
C ASN A 99 -6.15 28.54 -31.12
N VAL A 100 -5.32 29.15 -30.27
CA VAL A 100 -5.18 30.61 -30.24
C VAL A 100 -4.59 31.04 -31.59
N GLN A 101 -5.42 31.53 -32.50
CA GLN A 101 -4.93 32.29 -33.64
C GLN A 101 -4.44 33.63 -33.10
N PHE A 102 -3.14 33.90 -33.23
CA PHE A 102 -2.61 35.22 -32.93
C PHE A 102 -3.21 36.22 -33.93
N GLU A 103 -4.08 37.09 -33.45
CA GLU A 103 -4.51 38.25 -34.23
C GLU A 103 -3.28 39.12 -34.50
N SER A 104 -2.91 39.25 -35.76
CA SER A 104 -1.91 40.22 -36.18
C SER A 104 -2.59 41.59 -36.18
N ASP A 105 -2.41 42.34 -35.09
CA ASP A 105 -2.94 43.69 -34.93
C ASP A 105 -2.50 44.60 -36.12
N PRO A 106 -3.42 45.05 -36.98
CA PRO A 106 -3.10 45.94 -38.09
C PRO A 106 -2.68 47.35 -37.64
N SER A 107 -2.89 47.68 -36.37
CA SER A 107 -2.53 48.98 -35.78
C SER A 107 -1.07 49.05 -35.28
N LEU A 108 -0.33 47.93 -35.31
CA LEU A 108 1.13 47.93 -35.28
C LEU A 108 1.70 48.36 -36.65
N ASN A 109 1.25 49.54 -37.07
CA ASN A 109 1.75 50.24 -38.22
C ASN A 109 3.16 50.73 -37.88
N LYS A 110 4.15 49.94 -38.31
CA LYS A 110 5.54 50.32 -38.64
C LYS A 110 5.94 51.72 -38.15
N LYS A 111 6.20 51.89 -36.85
CA LYS A 111 7.07 53.00 -36.42
C LYS A 111 8.44 52.73 -37.03
N SER A 112 8.79 53.54 -38.01
CA SER A 112 10.03 53.45 -38.75
C SER A 112 11.21 53.38 -37.77
N LEU A 113 12.01 52.32 -37.90
CA LEU A 113 13.27 52.11 -37.20
C LEU A 113 14.38 53.08 -37.69
N ASN A 114 14.03 54.33 -37.98
CA ASN A 114 14.96 55.31 -38.57
C ASN A 114 15.76 56.11 -37.53
N SER A 115 15.67 55.82 -36.23
CA SER A 115 16.44 56.52 -35.20
C SER A 115 17.66 55.76 -34.66
N LEU A 116 17.97 54.55 -35.14
CA LEU A 116 19.20 53.85 -34.75
C LEU A 116 20.31 54.10 -35.78
N ARG A 117 21.09 55.14 -35.48
CA ARG A 117 22.37 55.50 -36.08
C ARG A 117 23.17 54.24 -36.46
N LYS A 118 23.42 54.04 -37.76
CA LYS A 118 24.26 52.97 -38.32
C LYS A 118 25.65 52.98 -37.66
N LYS A 119 25.87 52.10 -36.70
CA LYS A 119 27.21 51.56 -36.44
C LYS A 119 27.46 50.55 -37.55
N ARG A 120 28.51 50.78 -38.37
CA ARG A 120 28.95 49.80 -39.39
C ARG A 120 29.40 48.54 -38.68
N GLU A 121 28.48 47.60 -38.48
CA GLU A 121 28.84 46.22 -38.23
C GLU A 121 29.00 45.49 -39.56
N VAL A 122 30.14 44.85 -39.69
CA VAL A 122 30.54 43.99 -40.79
C VAL A 122 29.43 42.99 -41.07
N LEU A 123 28.94 43.00 -42.31
CA LEU A 123 27.87 42.14 -42.79
C LEU A 123 28.36 40.69 -42.78
N LYS A 124 28.25 39.98 -41.64
CA LYS A 124 28.34 38.52 -41.64
C LYS A 124 27.12 38.01 -42.38
N LYS A 125 27.35 37.46 -43.59
CA LYS A 125 26.37 36.66 -44.35
C LYS A 125 25.68 35.72 -43.36
N LYS A 126 24.40 35.93 -43.09
CA LYS A 126 23.57 34.93 -42.42
C LYS A 126 23.58 33.70 -43.32
N LYS A 127 24.20 32.61 -42.85
CA LYS A 127 24.06 31.30 -43.47
C LYS A 127 22.60 30.90 -43.28
N PHE A 128 21.82 31.01 -44.35
CA PHE A 128 20.59 30.23 -44.44
C PHE A 128 21.01 28.76 -44.39
N ILE A 129 20.43 28.02 -43.45
CA ILE A 129 20.65 26.57 -43.36
C ILE A 129 19.94 25.98 -44.58
N ASN A 130 20.73 25.46 -45.52
CA ASN A 130 20.20 24.67 -46.62
C ASN A 130 19.72 23.35 -46.03
N VAL A 131 18.42 23.09 -46.06
CA VAL A 131 17.83 21.85 -45.55
C VAL A 131 18.05 20.75 -46.60
N THR A 132 19.28 20.28 -46.69
CA THR A 132 19.60 19.00 -47.32
C THR A 132 19.83 18.00 -46.20
N GLU A 133 19.03 16.94 -46.21
CA GLU A 133 19.10 15.79 -45.31
C GLU A 133 20.56 15.34 -45.12
N THR A 134 21.15 15.76 -44.01
CA THR A 134 22.39 15.17 -43.51
C THR A 134 22.08 14.69 -42.09
N PRO A 135 22.49 13.46 -41.74
CA PRO A 135 22.14 12.87 -40.46
C PRO A 135 22.64 13.81 -39.36
N THR A 136 21.74 14.21 -38.46
CA THR A 136 22.11 14.97 -37.27
C THR A 136 23.19 14.16 -36.56
N GLY A 137 24.42 14.67 -36.57
CA GLY A 137 25.57 13.96 -36.02
C GLY A 137 25.34 13.53 -34.57
N GLU A 138 26.13 12.56 -34.12
CA GLU A 138 26.01 11.94 -32.80
C GLU A 138 25.72 12.97 -31.70
N THR A 139 24.64 12.74 -30.95
CA THR A 139 24.27 13.54 -29.79
C THR A 139 25.48 13.64 -28.87
N LYS A 140 26.05 14.85 -28.77
CA LYS A 140 27.19 15.09 -27.88
C LYS A 140 26.81 14.62 -26.48
N THR A 141 27.67 13.78 -25.91
CA THR A 141 27.50 13.29 -24.54
C THR A 141 27.37 14.48 -23.60
N PHE A 142 26.40 14.40 -22.68
CA PHE A 142 26.10 15.49 -21.75
C PHE A 142 27.38 15.95 -21.03
N GLN A 143 27.68 17.24 -21.11
CA GLN A 143 28.85 17.83 -20.45
C GLN A 143 28.76 17.58 -18.94
N ARG A 144 29.90 17.31 -18.29
CA ARG A 144 29.99 16.93 -16.85
C ARG A 144 29.18 17.85 -15.91
N GLY A 145 29.05 19.14 -16.26
CA GLY A 145 28.24 20.10 -15.50
C GLY A 145 26.73 19.82 -15.53
N PHE A 146 26.18 19.31 -16.63
CA PHE A 146 24.76 18.94 -16.72
C PHE A 146 24.46 17.67 -15.91
N SER A 147 25.39 16.71 -15.89
CA SER A 147 25.28 15.52 -15.04
C SER A 147 25.28 15.88 -13.55
N LEU A 148 26.10 16.87 -13.15
CA LEU A 148 26.09 17.42 -11.79
C LEU A 148 24.77 18.11 -11.42
N ILE A 149 24.17 18.85 -12.35
CA ILE A 149 22.87 19.51 -12.14
C ILE A 149 21.75 18.46 -12.03
N ILE A 150 21.73 17.45 -12.90
CA ILE A 150 20.77 16.35 -12.79
C ILE A 150 20.97 15.61 -11.47
N PHE A 151 22.20 15.29 -11.10
CA PHE A 151 22.50 14.62 -9.84
C PHE A 151 22.04 15.45 -8.64
N LEU A 152 22.27 16.76 -8.65
CA LEU A 152 21.82 17.68 -7.60
C LEU A 152 20.28 17.77 -7.53
N ILE A 153 19.60 17.81 -8.68
CA ILE A 153 18.13 17.81 -8.76
C ILE A 153 17.58 16.47 -8.27
N LEU A 154 18.19 15.34 -8.66
CA LEU A 154 17.82 14.02 -8.17
C LEU A 154 18.02 13.93 -6.66
N LEU A 155 19.14 14.44 -6.14
CA LEU A 155 19.46 14.49 -4.71
C LEU A 155 18.47 15.36 -3.93
N LEU A 156 17.99 16.46 -4.52
CA LEU A 156 16.94 17.32 -3.98
C LEU A 156 15.54 16.70 -4.08
N LEU A 157 15.28 15.84 -5.07
CA LEU A 157 14.01 15.12 -5.21
C LEU A 157 13.85 13.97 -4.21
N ILE A 158 14.95 13.34 -3.78
CA ILE A 158 14.94 12.27 -2.78
C ILE A 158 14.22 12.69 -1.47
N PRO A 159 14.50 13.87 -0.87
CA PRO A 159 13.76 14.35 0.29
C PRO A 159 12.37 14.92 -0.05
N LEU A 160 12.07 15.31 -1.29
CA LEU A 160 10.69 15.71 -1.66
C LEU A 160 9.73 14.52 -1.85
N LEU A 161 10.26 13.30 -1.93
CA LEU A 161 9.49 12.04 -1.94
C LEU A 161 9.42 11.38 -0.54
N SER A 162 9.81 12.11 0.52
CA SER A 162 9.97 11.61 1.90
C SER A 162 8.65 11.45 2.65
N GLY A 163 7.79 10.65 2.06
CA GLY A 163 6.53 10.26 2.64
C GLY A 163 6.16 8.87 2.18
N CYS A 164 6.78 7.83 2.77
CA CYS A 164 6.47 6.42 2.52
C CYS A 164 6.88 5.56 3.72
N VAL A 165 6.28 5.80 4.88
CA VAL A 165 6.47 4.95 6.07
C VAL A 165 5.11 4.39 6.48
N LYS A 166 5.09 3.12 6.84
CA LYS A 166 3.93 2.46 7.42
C LYS A 166 4.26 2.14 8.87
N ILE A 167 3.46 2.66 9.78
CA ILE A 167 3.55 2.41 11.22
C ILE A 167 2.31 1.62 11.60
N GLU A 168 2.52 0.42 12.12
CA GLU A 168 1.46 -0.46 12.58
C GLU A 168 1.73 -0.80 14.03
N ASP A 169 0.79 -0.48 14.92
CA ASP A 169 0.84 -0.93 16.31
C ASP A 169 -0.30 -1.89 16.58
N THR A 170 0.02 -3.10 17.06
CA THR A 170 -0.94 -4.15 17.38
C THR A 170 -1.01 -4.37 18.88
N LEU A 171 -2.17 -4.10 19.44
CA LEU A 171 -2.50 -4.35 20.83
C LEU A 171 -3.33 -5.63 20.95
N ASP A 172 -2.75 -6.68 21.53
CA ASP A 172 -3.43 -7.96 21.77
C ASP A 172 -3.99 -8.02 23.19
N LEU A 173 -5.33 -7.93 23.28
CA LEU A 173 -6.11 -8.02 24.50
C LEU A 173 -6.75 -9.40 24.69
N SER A 174 -6.35 -10.41 23.93
CA SER A 174 -6.89 -11.78 24.04
C SER A 174 -6.72 -12.34 25.46
N GLU A 175 -5.60 -12.02 26.11
CA GLU A 175 -5.31 -12.32 27.51
C GLU A 175 -5.22 -11.02 28.31
N LEU A 176 -6.29 -10.65 29.01
CA LEU A 176 -6.40 -9.34 29.66
C LEU A 176 -5.39 -9.12 30.81
N ASP A 177 -4.85 -10.20 31.36
CA ASP A 177 -3.83 -10.17 32.40
C ASP A 177 -2.39 -10.24 31.82
N SER A 178 -2.26 -10.40 30.50
CA SER A 178 -1.01 -10.58 29.76
C SER A 178 -1.12 -9.95 28.37
N ILE A 179 -1.18 -8.63 28.34
CA ILE A 179 -1.34 -7.86 27.11
C ILE A 179 -0.02 -7.91 26.33
N THR A 180 -0.12 -8.11 25.03
CA THR A 180 1.02 -8.01 24.12
C THR A 180 0.86 -6.76 23.27
N ASN A 181 1.91 -5.95 23.20
CA ASN A 181 1.98 -4.81 22.31
C ASN A 181 3.08 -5.07 21.25
N ASN A 182 2.76 -4.87 19.98
CA ASN A 182 3.68 -5.12 18.87
C ASN A 182 3.65 -3.95 17.89
N LEU A 183 4.68 -3.11 17.98
CA LEU A 183 4.92 -2.00 17.09
C LEU A 183 5.80 -2.45 15.93
N VAL A 184 5.34 -2.20 14.70
CA VAL A 184 6.09 -2.44 13.48
C VAL A 184 6.18 -1.13 12.70
N ILE A 185 7.41 -0.77 12.34
CA ILE A 185 7.70 0.38 11.49
C ILE A 185 8.36 -0.14 10.22
N GLU A 186 7.73 0.11 9.09
CA GLU A 186 8.20 -0.29 7.77
C GLU A 186 8.47 0.95 6.92
N SER A 187 9.71 1.12 6.48
CA SER A 187 10.02 2.02 5.37
C SER A 187 9.57 1.36 4.07
N LYS A 188 8.71 2.00 3.28
CA LYS A 188 8.36 1.48 1.94
C LYS A 188 9.49 1.71 0.92
N TYR A 189 10.61 2.30 1.36
CA TYR A 189 11.86 2.35 0.61
C TYR A 189 12.84 1.29 1.11
N ILE A 190 13.85 1.00 0.30
CA ILE A 190 14.90 0.00 0.61
C ILE A 190 15.68 0.36 1.90
N LYS A 191 15.72 1.64 2.29
CA LYS A 191 16.48 2.10 3.47
C LYS A 191 15.60 2.84 4.49
N LYS A 192 15.96 2.70 5.76
CA LYS A 192 15.42 3.47 6.89
C LYS A 192 15.79 4.96 6.81
N PHE A 193 14.87 5.81 7.24
CA PHE A 193 15.07 7.25 7.39
C PHE A 193 15.87 7.58 8.66
N PRO A 194 16.57 8.73 8.72
CA PRO A 194 17.35 9.12 9.89
C PRO A 194 16.54 9.19 11.20
N TRP A 195 15.27 9.62 11.11
CA TRP A 195 14.40 9.68 12.28
C TRP A 195 14.00 8.27 12.77
N GLN A 196 13.84 7.30 11.86
CA GLN A 196 13.55 5.90 12.22
C GLN A 196 14.74 5.33 12.99
N LEU A 197 15.96 5.51 12.49
CA LEU A 197 17.17 5.04 13.16
C LEU A 197 17.28 5.60 14.60
N LYS A 198 17.01 6.90 14.79
CA LYS A 198 16.98 7.53 16.12
C LYS A 198 15.86 6.99 17.01
N PHE A 199 14.68 6.77 16.45
CA PHE A 199 13.57 6.18 17.17
C PHE A 199 13.93 4.78 17.66
N GLU A 200 14.50 3.95 16.80
CA GLU A 200 14.94 2.58 17.11
C GLU A 200 15.99 2.55 18.21
N GLU A 201 16.97 3.46 18.17
CA GLU A 201 18.00 3.62 19.19
C GLU A 201 17.38 3.99 20.54
N ASN A 202 16.51 5.02 20.57
CA ASN A 202 15.81 5.42 21.79
C ASN A 202 14.95 4.28 22.38
N MET A 203 14.27 3.50 21.53
CA MET A 203 13.42 2.39 21.99
C MET A 203 14.24 1.25 22.60
N LYS A 204 15.41 0.94 22.05
CA LYS A 204 16.33 -0.06 22.63
C LYS A 204 16.81 0.34 24.01
N ASP A 205 17.16 1.62 24.18
CA ASP A 205 17.69 2.13 25.43
C ASP A 205 16.62 2.16 26.53
N ILE A 206 15.38 2.51 26.17
CA ILE A 206 14.27 2.64 27.11
C ILE A 206 13.63 1.29 27.43
N PHE A 207 13.54 0.39 26.45
CA PHE A 207 12.91 -0.92 26.58
C PHE A 207 13.90 -2.06 26.26
N PRO A 208 14.93 -2.26 27.11
CA PRO A 208 15.96 -3.27 26.85
C PRO A 208 15.43 -4.70 26.91
N ASP A 209 14.34 -4.93 27.65
CA ASP A 209 13.73 -6.26 27.83
C ASP A 209 12.71 -6.62 26.72
N ALA A 210 12.45 -5.71 25.78
CA ALA A 210 11.53 -5.95 24.68
C ALA A 210 12.16 -6.85 23.61
N GLU A 211 11.33 -7.65 22.94
CA GLU A 211 11.76 -8.41 21.77
C GLU A 211 11.88 -7.45 20.57
N ILE A 212 13.12 -7.22 20.14
CA ILE A 212 13.43 -6.29 19.05
C ILE A 212 13.95 -7.07 17.85
N GLU A 213 13.29 -6.91 16.71
CA GLU A 213 13.75 -7.41 15.41
C GLU A 213 14.03 -6.23 14.48
N GLN A 214 15.17 -6.27 13.80
CA GLN A 214 15.59 -5.18 12.91
C GLN A 214 16.11 -5.72 11.60
N ASP A 215 15.65 -5.11 10.51
CA ASP A 215 16.11 -5.34 9.15
C ASP A 215 16.51 -4.01 8.48
N GLU A 216 16.92 -4.04 7.21
CA GLU A 216 17.31 -2.85 6.43
C GLU A 216 16.18 -1.83 6.26
N SER A 217 14.93 -2.29 6.21
CA SER A 217 13.74 -1.47 5.96
C SER A 217 12.69 -1.55 7.07
N THR A 218 12.75 -2.57 7.93
CA THR A 218 11.74 -2.82 8.97
C THR A 218 12.32 -2.81 10.38
N PHE A 219 11.48 -2.44 11.33
CA PHE A 219 11.74 -2.49 12.75
C PHE A 219 10.50 -3.04 13.45
N SER A 220 10.68 -4.03 14.30
CA SER A 220 9.63 -4.59 15.15
C SER A 220 10.06 -4.49 16.61
N LEU A 221 9.15 -4.00 17.45
CA LEU A 221 9.31 -3.90 18.89
C LEU A 221 8.11 -4.56 19.55
N LYS A 222 8.37 -5.65 20.26
CA LYS A 222 7.32 -6.46 20.88
C LYS A 222 7.51 -6.55 22.38
N HIS A 223 6.50 -6.07 23.09
CA HIS A 223 6.36 -6.23 24.54
C HIS A 223 5.34 -7.32 24.83
N LYS A 224 5.71 -8.29 25.68
CA LYS A 224 4.84 -9.38 26.12
C LYS A 224 4.54 -9.25 27.60
N ASN A 225 3.45 -9.88 28.04
CA ASN A 225 3.07 -9.99 29.44
C ASN A 225 2.90 -8.63 30.15
N LEU A 226 2.47 -7.60 29.42
CA LEU A 226 2.18 -6.31 30.01
C LEU A 226 0.84 -6.36 30.77
N ASN A 227 0.79 -5.74 31.94
CA ASN A 227 -0.49 -5.40 32.53
C ASN A 227 -1.08 -4.15 31.85
N LEU A 228 -2.32 -3.78 32.17
CA LEU A 228 -2.98 -2.64 31.55
C LEU A 228 -2.30 -1.29 31.81
N GLU A 229 -1.75 -1.08 33.01
CA GLU A 229 -1.09 0.17 33.36
C GLU A 229 0.27 0.29 32.68
N ASP A 230 1.04 -0.80 32.67
CA ASP A 230 2.32 -0.88 31.94
C ASP A 230 2.09 -0.65 30.44
N THR A 231 1.02 -1.23 29.89
CA THR A 231 0.61 -1.02 28.49
C THR A 231 0.37 0.46 28.20
N LYS A 232 -0.36 1.17 29.07
CA LYS A 232 -0.59 2.62 28.90
C LYS A 232 0.72 3.40 28.95
N GLN A 233 1.62 3.03 29.86
CA GLN A 233 2.91 3.68 30.00
C GLN A 233 3.78 3.47 28.77
N VAL A 234 3.89 2.22 28.28
CA VAL A 234 4.62 1.88 27.05
C VAL A 234 4.09 2.70 25.88
N LEU A 235 2.78 2.64 25.62
CA LEU A 235 2.17 3.38 24.51
C LEU A 235 2.37 4.89 24.63
N LYS A 236 2.29 5.45 25.84
CA LYS A 236 2.51 6.88 26.09
C LYS A 236 3.96 7.28 25.82
N ILE A 237 4.93 6.51 26.28
CA ILE A 237 6.35 6.76 26.04
C ILE A 237 6.65 6.65 24.54
N THR A 238 6.16 5.59 23.88
CA THR A 238 6.29 5.37 22.44
C THR A 238 5.74 6.54 21.64
N GLN A 239 4.51 6.97 21.95
CA GLN A 239 3.86 8.09 21.27
C GLN A 239 4.61 9.41 21.50
N ASN A 240 5.07 9.68 22.71
CA ASN A 240 5.82 10.91 23.02
C ASN A 240 7.12 10.99 22.23
N ILE A 241 7.90 9.90 22.18
CA ILE A 241 9.18 9.84 21.44
C ILE A 241 8.94 9.97 19.94
N ALA A 242 7.92 9.30 19.41
CA ALA A 242 7.53 9.43 18.01
C ALA A 242 7.16 10.89 17.68
N GLY A 243 6.36 11.53 18.54
CA GLY A 243 5.98 12.94 18.39
C GLY A 243 7.21 13.87 18.39
N GLU A 244 8.07 13.75 19.41
CA GLU A 244 9.28 14.56 19.54
C GLU A 244 10.18 14.46 18.29
N LEU A 245 10.36 13.25 17.76
CA LEU A 245 11.15 13.01 16.55
C LEU A 245 10.45 13.50 15.27
N ALA A 246 9.12 13.49 15.24
CA ALA A 246 8.33 14.09 14.16
C ALA A 246 8.24 15.63 14.27
N GLY A 247 8.78 16.23 15.33
CA GLY A 247 8.76 17.68 15.55
C GLY A 247 7.42 18.23 16.07
N GLY A 248 6.59 17.37 16.66
CA GLY A 248 5.27 17.74 17.19
C GLY A 248 4.97 17.10 18.55
N SER A 249 4.04 17.66 19.31
CA SER A 249 3.52 16.97 20.51
C SER A 249 2.38 16.05 20.10
N THR A 250 2.50 14.76 20.40
CA THR A 250 1.39 13.80 20.29
C THR A 250 1.14 13.14 21.63
N ASN A 251 -0.10 12.76 21.91
CA ASN A 251 -0.47 12.12 23.17
C ASN A 251 -1.44 10.98 22.90
N ILE A 252 -1.43 9.97 23.78
CA ILE A 252 -2.39 8.88 23.78
C ILE A 252 -3.02 8.76 25.16
N GLU A 253 -4.34 8.73 25.20
CA GLU A 253 -5.13 8.53 26.40
C GLU A 253 -5.99 7.27 26.25
N ILE A 254 -5.83 6.35 27.20
CA ILE A 254 -6.57 5.09 27.21
C ILE A 254 -7.35 5.01 28.51
N ASN A 255 -8.66 5.19 28.39
CA ASN A 255 -9.60 5.09 29.49
C ASN A 255 -10.31 3.73 29.43
N THR A 256 -10.29 3.04 30.56
CA THR A 256 -10.82 1.68 30.68
C THR A 256 -11.75 1.59 31.87
N THR A 257 -12.96 1.08 31.64
CA THR A 257 -13.88 0.74 32.72
C THR A 257 -14.34 -0.69 32.58
N GLN A 258 -14.59 -1.36 33.71
CA GLN A 258 -15.06 -2.74 33.73
C GLN A 258 -16.36 -2.83 34.53
N LYS A 259 -17.28 -3.65 34.03
CA LYS A 259 -18.50 -4.05 34.75
C LYS A 259 -18.45 -5.54 35.00
N ASN A 260 -18.42 -5.91 36.28
CA ASN A 260 -18.34 -7.30 36.72
C ASN A 260 -19.75 -7.91 36.83
N PHE A 261 -19.90 -9.10 36.26
CA PHE A 261 -21.03 -10.01 36.46
C PHE A 261 -20.48 -11.33 37.01
N ILE A 262 -21.36 -12.21 37.49
CA ILE A 262 -20.95 -13.47 38.13
C ILE A 262 -20.06 -14.32 37.19
N PHE A 263 -20.48 -14.52 35.95
CA PHE A 263 -19.72 -15.35 34.98
C PHE A 263 -19.01 -14.55 33.89
N PHE A 264 -19.33 -13.27 33.78
CA PHE A 264 -18.92 -12.42 32.66
C PHE A 264 -18.35 -11.11 33.19
N LYS A 265 -17.40 -10.54 32.46
CA LYS A 265 -16.97 -9.17 32.65
C LYS A 265 -17.18 -8.43 31.34
N LYS A 266 -17.77 -7.24 31.41
CA LYS A 266 -17.86 -6.35 30.26
C LYS A 266 -16.80 -5.27 30.40
N TYR A 267 -15.93 -5.17 29.41
CA TYR A 267 -14.90 -4.13 29.35
C TYR A 267 -15.33 -3.04 28.38
N PHE A 268 -15.06 -1.80 28.76
CA PHE A 268 -15.27 -0.62 27.92
C PHE A 268 -13.94 0.11 27.81
N TYR A 269 -13.53 0.37 26.56
CA TYR A 269 -12.32 1.06 26.21
C TYR A 269 -12.68 2.33 25.45
N ARG A 270 -12.04 3.44 25.83
CA ARG A 270 -12.02 4.71 25.09
C ARG A 270 -10.57 5.08 24.87
N LEU A 271 -10.15 5.11 23.61
CA LEU A 271 -8.81 5.52 23.20
C LEU A 271 -8.94 6.85 22.48
N ASN A 272 -8.14 7.82 22.90
CA ASN A 272 -7.98 9.09 22.21
C ASN A 272 -6.50 9.25 21.86
N MET A 273 -6.21 9.45 20.59
CA MET A 273 -4.86 9.71 20.10
C MET A 273 -4.84 11.09 19.45
N ASP A 274 -4.07 11.99 20.06
CA ASP A 274 -3.85 13.34 19.53
C ASP A 274 -2.71 13.31 18.53
N ILE A 275 -3.07 13.44 17.25
CA ILE A 275 -2.17 13.50 16.10
C ILE A 275 -2.34 14.85 15.36
N ASN A 276 -2.86 15.88 16.05
CA ASN A 276 -3.12 17.19 15.44
C ASN A 276 -1.85 17.85 14.89
N SER A 277 -0.73 17.64 15.58
CA SER A 277 0.56 18.26 15.27
C SER A 277 1.26 17.64 14.05
N ILE A 278 0.88 16.43 13.65
CA ILE A 278 1.45 15.74 12.49
C ILE A 278 0.52 15.98 11.30
N GLN A 279 0.95 16.86 10.39
CA GLN A 279 0.20 17.22 9.18
C GLN A 279 1.11 17.22 7.95
N GLY A 280 0.55 16.85 6.80
CA GLY A 280 1.21 17.01 5.51
C GLY A 280 2.38 16.06 5.27
N ILE A 281 2.41 14.90 5.94
CA ILE A 281 3.36 13.84 5.60
C ILE A 281 2.71 12.93 4.55
N ASP A 282 3.13 13.09 3.30
CA ASP A 282 2.65 12.29 2.19
C ASP A 282 2.86 10.77 2.44
N ASN A 283 1.96 9.92 1.96
CA ASN A 283 1.91 8.45 2.13
C ASN A 283 2.38 7.84 3.47
N LEU A 284 2.25 8.57 4.59
CA LEU A 284 2.37 8.03 5.93
C LEU A 284 1.09 7.25 6.28
N GLU A 285 1.25 5.95 6.51
CA GLU A 285 0.18 5.07 6.97
C GLU A 285 0.34 4.83 8.47
N LEU A 286 -0.67 5.21 9.24
CA LEU A 286 -0.73 4.99 10.67
C LEU A 286 -1.88 4.03 10.95
N ILE A 287 -1.57 2.82 11.42
CA ILE A 287 -2.54 1.76 11.63
C ILE A 287 -2.45 1.29 13.07
N PHE A 288 -3.57 1.33 13.78
CA PHE A 288 -3.69 0.78 15.12
C PHE A 288 -4.61 -0.44 15.08
N LYS A 289 -4.09 -1.60 15.45
CA LYS A 289 -4.81 -2.87 15.46
C LYS A 289 -5.09 -3.30 16.88
N ILE A 290 -6.30 -3.76 17.12
CA ILE A 290 -6.71 -4.27 18.44
C ILE A 290 -7.27 -5.67 18.27
N ILE A 291 -6.53 -6.66 18.76
CA ILE A 291 -7.01 -8.04 18.86
C ILE A 291 -7.75 -8.15 20.19
N HIS A 292 -8.95 -8.70 20.15
CA HIS A 292 -9.84 -8.77 21.31
C HIS A 292 -10.42 -10.18 21.47
N PRO A 293 -10.71 -10.63 22.71
CA PRO A 293 -11.02 -12.03 22.99
C PRO A 293 -12.37 -12.49 22.44
N ASN A 294 -13.32 -11.56 22.23
CA ASN A 294 -14.66 -11.85 21.78
C ASN A 294 -15.25 -10.66 21.01
N LYS A 295 -16.32 -10.87 20.23
CA LYS A 295 -16.94 -9.85 19.35
C LYS A 295 -17.08 -8.49 20.04
N ALA A 296 -16.41 -7.48 19.49
CA ALA A 296 -16.47 -6.11 19.98
C ALA A 296 -17.73 -5.39 19.46
N ILE A 297 -18.25 -4.49 20.30
CA ILE A 297 -19.31 -3.55 19.97
C ILE A 297 -18.70 -2.17 20.01
N LEU A 298 -18.64 -1.51 18.84
CA LEU A 298 -18.20 -0.13 18.72
C LEU A 298 -19.37 0.83 18.90
N THR A 299 -19.12 1.95 19.56
CA THR A 299 -20.10 3.02 19.73
C THR A 299 -20.28 3.79 18.41
N ASP A 300 -19.21 3.93 17.62
CA ASP A 300 -19.17 4.81 16.45
C ASP A 300 -18.95 4.04 15.12
N LYS A 301 -20.01 3.38 14.65
CA LYS A 301 -19.95 2.44 13.51
C LYS A 301 -19.82 3.08 12.13
N ASN A 302 -19.99 4.41 12.02
CA ASN A 302 -20.04 5.10 10.73
C ASN A 302 -18.69 5.71 10.30
N ASN A 303 -17.61 5.41 11.02
CA ASN A 303 -16.29 5.92 10.67
C ASN A 303 -15.69 5.08 9.52
N SER A 304 -15.41 5.73 8.38
CA SER A 304 -14.83 5.09 7.19
C SER A 304 -13.44 4.50 7.41
N ASN A 305 -12.79 4.83 8.53
CA ASN A 305 -11.40 4.50 8.82
C ASN A 305 -11.27 3.27 9.75
N LEU A 306 -12.38 2.56 10.00
CA LEU A 306 -12.46 1.39 10.85
C LEU A 306 -12.87 0.17 10.04
N GLU A 307 -12.04 -0.87 10.05
CA GLU A 307 -12.37 -2.19 9.54
C GLU A 307 -12.51 -3.17 10.70
N ILE A 308 -13.59 -3.95 10.69
CA ILE A 308 -13.92 -4.86 11.79
C ILE A 308 -13.95 -6.29 11.26
N ALA A 309 -13.02 -7.10 11.73
CA ALA A 309 -13.09 -8.55 11.62
C ALA A 309 -13.58 -9.15 12.94
N LYS A 310 -13.76 -10.48 12.99
CA LYS A 310 -14.43 -11.18 14.11
C LYS A 310 -13.81 -10.90 15.48
N ASN A 311 -12.48 -10.84 15.54
CA ASN A 311 -11.65 -10.68 16.75
C ASN A 311 -10.58 -9.59 16.60
N LEU A 312 -10.71 -8.73 15.60
CA LEU A 312 -9.72 -7.73 15.25
C LEU A 312 -10.43 -6.45 14.81
N ILE A 313 -10.01 -5.33 15.39
CA ILE A 313 -10.35 -3.97 14.95
C ILE A 313 -9.09 -3.42 14.28
N ILE A 314 -9.21 -2.98 13.03
CA ILE A 314 -8.16 -2.25 12.32
C ILE A 314 -8.61 -0.80 12.23
N TRP A 315 -7.80 0.09 12.77
CA TRP A 315 -8.09 1.51 12.83
C TRP A 315 -7.01 2.29 12.08
N ASN A 316 -7.40 2.84 10.92
CA ASN A 316 -6.54 3.72 10.15
C ASN A 316 -6.64 5.14 10.76
N LEU A 317 -5.53 5.64 11.26
CA LEU A 317 -5.47 6.93 11.94
C LEU A 317 -5.26 8.04 10.91
N ASN A 318 -6.03 9.11 11.06
CA ASN A 318 -5.88 10.27 10.19
C ASN A 318 -4.91 11.28 10.78
N GLN A 319 -4.08 11.84 9.92
CA GLN A 319 -3.17 12.93 10.26
C GLN A 319 -3.95 14.23 10.55
N GLY A 320 -3.40 15.09 11.41
CA GLY A 320 -3.91 16.44 11.65
C GLY A 320 -5.19 16.54 12.47
N GLN A 321 -5.66 15.45 13.08
CA GLN A 321 -6.84 15.44 13.93
C GLN A 321 -6.68 14.55 15.17
N ILE A 322 -7.59 14.72 16.14
CA ILE A 322 -7.73 13.80 17.27
C ILE A 322 -8.52 12.58 16.80
N ASN A 323 -7.89 11.42 16.90
CA ASN A 323 -8.49 10.15 16.57
C ASN A 323 -9.10 9.56 17.84
N SER A 324 -10.40 9.26 17.84
CA SER A 324 -11.09 8.63 18.98
C SER A 324 -11.71 7.30 18.61
N LEU A 325 -11.55 6.30 19.48
CA LEU A 325 -12.11 4.98 19.31
C LEU A 325 -12.74 4.50 20.63
N GLU A 326 -14.01 4.15 20.56
CA GLU A 326 -14.73 3.52 21.67
C GLU A 326 -15.25 2.15 21.29
N PHE A 327 -14.90 1.15 22.10
CA PHE A 327 -15.40 -0.20 21.93
C PHE A 327 -15.59 -0.90 23.27
N SER A 328 -16.42 -1.92 23.24
CA SER A 328 -16.64 -2.80 24.38
C SER A 328 -16.70 -4.25 23.95
N PHE A 329 -16.26 -5.14 24.82
CA PHE A 329 -16.37 -6.59 24.60
C PHE A 329 -16.65 -7.32 25.90
N TRP A 330 -17.15 -8.54 25.76
CA TRP A 330 -17.42 -9.45 26.85
C TRP A 330 -16.27 -10.44 27.01
N SER A 331 -15.83 -10.65 28.25
CA SER A 331 -14.89 -11.69 28.62
C SER A 331 -15.53 -12.65 29.61
N LEU A 332 -15.20 -13.94 29.48
CA LEU A 332 -15.65 -14.99 30.38
C LEU A 332 -14.72 -15.06 31.60
N ASN A 333 -15.29 -15.19 32.79
CA ASN A 333 -14.50 -15.55 33.96
C ASN A 333 -14.22 -17.06 33.93
N LYS A 334 -13.12 -17.44 33.26
CA LYS A 334 -12.70 -18.84 33.09
C LYS A 334 -12.64 -19.59 34.43
N LEU A 335 -12.20 -18.91 35.50
CA LEU A 335 -12.07 -19.50 36.84
C LEU A 335 -13.44 -19.83 37.46
N LEU A 336 -14.38 -18.88 37.46
CA LEU A 336 -15.72 -19.11 38.03
C LEU A 336 -16.52 -20.14 37.23
N ILE A 337 -16.35 -20.16 35.91
CA ILE A 337 -16.96 -21.18 35.05
C ILE A 337 -16.38 -22.56 35.38
N GLY A 338 -15.05 -22.65 35.50
CA GLY A 338 -14.37 -23.89 35.91
C GLY A 338 -14.86 -24.43 37.26
N ILE A 339 -14.92 -23.56 38.27
CA ILE A 339 -15.45 -23.91 39.61
C ILE A 339 -16.90 -24.40 39.51
N SER A 340 -17.73 -23.73 38.72
CA SER A 340 -19.14 -24.11 38.55
C SER A 340 -19.31 -25.46 37.86
N ILE A 341 -18.49 -25.75 36.84
CA ILE A 341 -18.48 -27.05 36.16
C ILE A 341 -18.07 -28.16 37.14
N ILE A 342 -17.01 -27.95 37.92
CA ILE A 342 -16.57 -28.91 38.94
C ILE A 342 -17.68 -29.18 39.96
N LEU A 343 -18.34 -28.12 40.46
CA LEU A 343 -19.46 -28.25 41.39
C LEU A 343 -20.62 -29.06 40.78
N ILE A 344 -20.98 -28.78 39.52
CA ILE A 344 -22.02 -29.53 38.79
C ILE A 344 -21.65 -31.01 38.67
N ILE A 345 -20.39 -31.32 38.32
CA ILE A 345 -19.92 -32.71 38.20
C ILE A 345 -20.01 -33.43 39.55
N ILE A 346 -19.62 -32.79 40.65
CA ILE A 346 -19.71 -33.36 42.01
C ILE A 346 -21.17 -33.64 42.37
N ILE A 347 -22.08 -32.69 42.11
CA ILE A 347 -23.52 -32.87 42.34
C ILE A 347 -24.07 -34.02 41.49
N LEU A 348 -23.70 -34.09 40.21
CA LEU A 348 -24.14 -35.15 39.31
C LEU A 348 -23.65 -36.52 39.79
N ALA A 349 -22.39 -36.62 40.21
CA ALA A 349 -21.80 -37.83 40.78
C ALA A 349 -22.53 -38.27 42.06
N TYR A 350 -22.87 -37.32 42.93
CA TYR A 350 -23.64 -37.59 44.14
C TYR A 350 -25.07 -38.06 43.82
N LEU A 351 -25.75 -37.42 42.87
CA LEU A 351 -27.08 -37.83 42.41
C LEU A 351 -27.05 -39.23 41.80
N LEU A 352 -26.07 -39.53 40.95
CA LEU A 352 -25.90 -40.88 40.38
C LEU A 352 -25.67 -41.92 41.47
N ARG A 353 -24.85 -41.61 42.48
CA ARG A 353 -24.64 -42.50 43.63
C ARG A 353 -25.93 -42.71 44.42
N PHE A 354 -26.70 -41.65 44.65
CA PHE A 354 -27.98 -41.71 45.35
C PHE A 354 -29.02 -42.55 44.59
N TYR A 355 -29.15 -42.34 43.27
CA TYR A 355 -30.04 -43.14 42.43
C TYR A 355 -29.61 -44.60 42.34
N ARG A 356 -28.30 -44.89 42.24
CA ARG A 356 -27.77 -46.26 42.31
C ARG A 356 -28.14 -46.95 43.63
N PHE A 357 -28.05 -46.23 44.75
CA PHE A 357 -28.47 -46.76 46.05
C PHE A 357 -29.98 -47.02 46.09
N LYS A 358 -30.80 -46.11 45.56
CA LYS A 358 -32.26 -46.22 45.55
C LYS A 358 -32.80 -47.30 44.59
N LEU A 359 -32.11 -47.56 43.49
CA LEU A 359 -32.46 -48.60 42.50
C LEU A 359 -32.13 -50.03 42.95
N GLY A 360 -31.56 -50.19 44.16
CA GLY A 360 -31.21 -51.49 44.71
C GLY A 360 -29.86 -51.99 44.18
N SER A 361 -28.92 -52.23 45.09
CA SER A 361 -27.74 -53.03 44.78
C SER A 361 -28.10 -54.51 44.81
N ASP A 362 -28.80 -55.00 43.78
CA ASP A 362 -28.92 -56.43 43.47
C ASP A 362 -27.61 -56.98 42.88
N LEU A 363 -26.49 -56.65 43.52
CA LEU A 363 -25.24 -57.35 43.27
C LEU A 363 -25.27 -58.59 44.18
N PRO A 364 -25.21 -59.82 43.63
CA PRO A 364 -25.20 -61.02 44.44
C PRO A 364 -24.03 -60.94 45.43
N GLN A 365 -24.35 -60.99 46.72
CA GLN A 365 -23.33 -61.12 47.75
C GLN A 365 -22.70 -62.50 47.57
N LEU A 366 -21.38 -62.53 47.31
CA LEU A 366 -20.64 -63.79 47.29
C LEU A 366 -20.77 -64.45 48.66
N PRO A 367 -21.03 -65.77 48.73
CA PRO A 367 -21.15 -66.47 50.01
C PRO A 367 -19.83 -66.33 50.77
N SER A 368 -19.90 -65.70 51.95
CA SER A 368 -18.81 -65.68 52.90
C SER A 368 -18.56 -67.10 53.40
N LYS A 369 -17.37 -67.63 53.12
CA LYS A 369 -16.87 -68.87 53.71
C LYS A 369 -16.31 -68.63 55.10
#